data_AF-A0A7Z1EGF0-F1
#
_entry.id   AF-A0A7Z1EGF0-F1
#
_cell.length_a   1.000
_cell.length_b   1.000
_cell.length_c   1.000
_cell.angle_alpha   90.00
_cell.angle_beta   90.00
_cell.angle_gamma   90.00
#
_symmetry.space_group_name_H-M   'P 1'
#
loop_
_entity.id
_entity.type
_entity.pdbx_description
1 polymer ?
#
loop_
_entity_poly.entity_id
_entity_poly.type
_entity_poly.pdbx_seq_one_letter_code
_entity_poly.pdbx_strand_id
1 'polypeptide(L)'
;LYWIAASINIKPGHDYYFYIRSVNTVGKSAFVEAVGQPSDDASGYLDFFKGEIGKTHLAQELWTQIDNGQLAPDLAEIRTSITDVSNEITQTVNKKLEDQSAAIQQIQKVQVDTNNNLNSMWAVKLQQMQDGRLYIAGIGAGIENTPAGMQSQVLLAADRIAMINPANGNTKPMFVGQG
;
A
#
# COMPACT_ATOMS: atom_id res chain seq x y z
N LEU A 1 -8.98 17.41 65.58
CA LEU A 1 -9.83 18.42 64.90
C LEU A 1 -8.92 19.32 64.08
N TYR A 2 -9.26 19.61 62.84
CA TYR A 2 -8.61 20.65 62.03
C TYR A 2 -9.67 21.71 61.67
N TRP A 3 -9.28 22.98 61.57
CA TRP A 3 -10.14 24.03 61.03
C TRP A 3 -9.64 24.40 59.63
N ILE A 4 -10.56 24.75 58.74
CA ILE A 4 -10.25 25.32 57.43
C ILE A 4 -10.86 26.72 57.40
N ALA A 5 -10.03 27.71 57.09
CA ALA A 5 -10.49 29.06 56.77
C ALA A 5 -10.34 29.26 55.27
N ALA A 6 -11.46 29.41 54.56
CA ALA A 6 -11.49 29.66 53.12
C ALA A 6 -12.27 30.95 52.84
N SER A 7 -11.70 31.83 52.02
CA SER A 7 -12.31 33.10 51.62
C SER A 7 -11.73 33.55 50.29
N ILE A 8 -12.53 34.20 49.45
CA ILE A 8 -12.07 34.85 48.21
C ILE A 8 -11.01 35.95 48.47
N ASN A 9 -10.89 36.39 49.72
CA ASN A 9 -9.93 37.40 50.14
C ASN A 9 -8.60 36.81 50.61
N ILE A 10 -8.46 35.48 50.66
CA ILE A 10 -7.18 34.80 50.90
C ILE A 10 -6.49 34.64 49.54
N LYS A 11 -5.38 35.35 49.34
CA LYS A 11 -4.67 35.46 48.08
C LYS A 11 -3.28 34.84 48.18
N PRO A 12 -2.78 34.19 47.11
CA PRO A 12 -1.41 33.73 47.00
C PRO A 12 -0.37 34.82 47.28
N GLY A 13 0.76 34.43 47.86
CA GLY A 13 1.89 35.34 48.08
C GLY A 13 1.69 36.38 49.19
N HIS A 14 0.60 36.29 49.97
CA HIS A 14 0.34 37.19 51.10
C HIS A 14 0.44 36.47 52.44
N ASP A 15 1.08 37.11 53.42
CA ASP A 15 1.15 36.61 54.78
C ASP A 15 -0.18 36.80 55.51
N TYR A 16 -0.72 35.71 56.03
CA TYR A 16 -1.89 35.73 56.89
C TYR A 16 -1.51 35.34 58.31
N TYR A 17 -1.92 36.20 59.24
CA TYR A 17 -1.67 36.06 60.65
C TYR A 17 -2.90 35.46 61.35
N PHE A 18 -2.70 34.36 62.04
CA PHE A 18 -3.73 33.64 62.77
C PHE A 18 -3.54 33.82 64.26
N TYR A 19 -4.53 34.41 64.92
CA TYR A 19 -4.53 34.61 66.38
C TYR A 19 -5.57 33.70 67.02
N ILE A 20 -5.12 32.76 67.84
CA ILE A 20 -5.97 31.76 68.49
C ILE A 20 -5.88 31.96 70.00
N ARG A 21 -7.03 31.94 70.69
CA ARG A 21 -7.09 31.88 72.15
C ARG A 21 -8.24 31.00 72.60
N SER A 22 -8.12 30.43 73.79
CA SER A 22 -9.24 29.73 74.44
C SER A 22 -10.08 30.71 75.26
N VAL A 23 -11.37 30.41 75.37
CA VAL A 23 -12.33 31.15 76.19
C VAL A 23 -13.18 30.14 76.95
N ASN A 24 -13.30 30.31 78.26
CA ASN A 24 -14.20 29.53 79.11
C ASN A 24 -14.97 30.46 80.07
N THR A 25 -15.75 29.88 81.00
CA THR A 25 -16.54 30.63 81.99
C THR A 25 -15.70 31.38 83.02
N VAL A 26 -14.43 31.03 83.16
CA VAL A 26 -13.49 31.62 84.13
C VAL A 26 -12.64 32.73 83.50
N GLY A 27 -12.47 32.73 82.18
CA GLY A 27 -11.74 33.79 81.48
C GLY A 27 -11.26 33.42 80.08
N LYS A 28 -10.34 34.24 79.55
CA LYS A 28 -9.72 34.09 78.22
C LYS A 28 -8.22 33.87 78.38
N SER A 29 -7.62 33.03 77.54
CA SER A 29 -6.16 32.86 77.49
C SER A 29 -5.48 34.02 76.74
N ALA A 30 -4.15 34.08 76.85
CA ALA A 30 -3.31 34.82 75.90
C ALA A 30 -3.51 34.28 74.48
N PHE A 31 -3.25 35.13 73.48
CA PHE A 31 -3.25 34.72 72.09
C PHE A 31 -1.98 33.94 71.76
N VAL A 32 -2.15 32.90 70.96
CA VAL A 32 -1.09 32.24 70.20
C VAL A 32 -1.19 32.74 68.77
N GLU A 33 -0.05 33.15 68.21
CA GLU A 33 0.06 33.67 66.85
C GLU A 33 0.78 32.65 65.96
N ALA A 34 0.28 32.47 64.74
CA ALA A 34 0.94 31.71 63.68
C ALA A 34 0.81 32.47 62.36
N VAL A 35 1.81 32.36 61.49
CA VAL A 35 1.80 32.98 60.16
C VAL A 35 1.81 31.88 59.11
N GLY A 36 1.00 32.05 58.07
CA GLY A 36 1.01 31.19 56.90
C GLY A 36 0.84 32.00 55.63
N GLN A 37 1.56 31.58 54.58
CA GLN A 37 1.47 32.19 53.25
C GLN A 37 0.92 31.15 52.26
N PRO A 38 -0.21 31.42 51.60
CA PRO A 38 -0.69 30.58 50.51
C PRO A 38 0.30 30.64 49.34
N SER A 39 0.63 29.48 48.76
CA SER A 39 1.55 29.37 47.63
C SER A 39 1.06 30.19 46.44
N ASP A 40 1.99 30.84 45.73
CA ASP A 40 1.80 31.51 44.44
C ASP A 40 2.37 30.72 43.26
N ASP A 41 2.78 29.47 43.48
CA ASP A 41 3.27 28.55 42.45
C ASP A 41 2.12 28.04 41.56
N ALA A 42 1.80 28.83 40.54
CA ALA A 42 0.81 28.49 39.54
C ALA A 42 1.13 27.18 38.81
N SER A 43 2.42 26.89 38.57
CA SER A 43 2.85 25.66 37.89
C SER A 43 2.56 24.43 38.75
N GLY A 44 2.91 24.47 40.04
CA GLY A 44 2.58 23.40 40.98
C GLY A 44 1.09 23.13 41.11
N TYR A 45 0.25 24.18 41.11
CA TYR A 45 -1.21 24.00 41.09
C TYR A 45 -1.70 23.36 39.81
N LEU A 46 -1.20 23.77 38.64
CA LEU A 46 -1.58 23.18 37.37
C LEU A 46 -1.17 21.71 37.28
N ASP A 47 0.02 21.35 37.76
CA ASP A 47 0.49 19.98 37.81
C ASP A 47 -0.35 19.13 38.77
N PHE A 48 -0.72 19.68 39.92
CA PHE A 48 -1.65 19.05 40.86
C PHE A 48 -3.00 18.77 40.19
N PHE A 49 -3.63 19.79 39.59
CA PHE A 49 -4.94 19.62 38.94
C PHE A 49 -4.88 18.67 37.74
N LYS A 50 -3.80 18.70 36.95
CA LYS A 50 -3.57 17.75 35.87
C LYS A 50 -3.48 16.31 36.39
N GLY A 51 -2.80 16.11 37.52
CA GLY A 51 -2.73 14.83 38.20
C GLY A 51 -4.10 14.36 38.71
N GLU A 52 -4.87 15.24 39.34
CA GLU A 52 -6.21 14.93 39.84
C GLU A 52 -7.20 14.64 38.69
N ILE A 53 -7.19 15.45 37.63
CA ILE A 53 -7.99 15.20 36.42
C ILE A 53 -7.63 13.84 35.82
N GLY A 54 -6.34 13.52 35.70
CA GLY A 54 -5.87 12.24 35.17
C GLY A 54 -6.27 11.01 36.00
N LYS A 55 -6.56 11.18 37.30
CA LYS A 55 -7.07 10.11 38.17
C LYS A 55 -8.58 9.91 38.08
N THR A 56 -9.32 10.85 37.48
CA THR A 56 -10.77 10.72 37.35
C THR A 56 -11.14 9.56 36.43
N HIS A 57 -12.27 8.90 36.72
CA HIS A 57 -12.78 7.81 35.89
C HIS A 57 -13.05 8.28 34.45
N LEU A 58 -13.60 9.48 34.28
CA LEU A 58 -13.83 10.08 32.98
C LEU A 58 -12.54 10.26 32.18
N ALA A 59 -11.44 10.73 32.80
CA ALA A 59 -10.18 10.85 32.10
C ALA A 59 -9.61 9.49 31.68
N GLN A 60 -9.75 8.46 32.52
CA GLN A 60 -9.34 7.09 32.18
C GLN A 60 -10.18 6.53 31.02
N GLU A 61 -11.50 6.68 31.06
CA GLU A 61 -12.40 6.28 29.99
C GLU A 61 -12.07 7.00 28.67
N LEU A 62 -11.82 8.31 28.72
CA LEU A 62 -11.40 9.08 27.54
C LEU A 62 -10.05 8.60 27.01
N TRP A 63 -9.08 8.31 27.87
CA TRP A 63 -7.80 7.72 27.44
C TRP A 63 -7.99 6.39 26.75
N THR A 64 -8.86 5.51 27.27
CA THR A 64 -9.17 4.23 26.63
C THR A 64 -9.89 4.40 25.29
N GLN A 65 -10.77 5.41 25.15
CA GLN A 65 -11.41 5.71 23.86
C GLN A 65 -10.45 6.32 22.83
N ILE A 66 -9.46 7.08 23.29
CA ILE A 66 -8.41 7.66 22.43
C ILE A 66 -7.32 6.63 22.09
N ASP A 67 -7.18 5.57 22.89
CA ASP A 67 -6.18 4.53 22.67
C ASP A 67 -6.46 3.74 21.40
N ASN A 68 -5.67 4.05 20.37
CA ASN A 68 -5.68 3.36 19.08
C ASN A 68 -5.19 1.90 19.17
N GLY A 69 -4.79 1.40 20.34
CA GLY A 69 -4.49 -0.01 20.56
C GLY A 69 -5.64 -0.95 20.14
N GLN A 70 -6.88 -0.47 20.17
CA GLN A 70 -8.05 -1.21 19.69
C GLN A 70 -8.10 -1.38 18.16
N LEU A 71 -7.35 -0.57 17.39
CA LEU A 71 -7.26 -0.67 15.92
C LEU A 71 -6.22 -1.71 15.47
N ALA A 72 -5.40 -2.24 16.37
CA ALA A 72 -4.41 -3.26 16.06
C ALA A 72 -4.98 -4.53 15.37
N PRO A 73 -6.10 -5.13 15.83
CA PRO A 73 -6.69 -6.29 15.15
C PRO A 73 -7.19 -5.94 13.74
N ASP A 74 -7.91 -4.84 13.57
CA ASP A 74 -8.43 -4.40 12.27
C ASP A 74 -7.30 -4.16 11.26
N LEU A 75 -6.19 -3.55 11.73
CA LEU A 75 -5.00 -3.37 10.90
C LEU A 75 -4.31 -4.68 10.53
N ALA A 76 -4.33 -5.69 11.42
CA ALA A 76 -3.80 -7.01 11.12
C ALA A 76 -4.67 -7.78 10.11
N GLU A 77 -6.00 -7.65 10.22
CA GLU A 77 -6.95 -8.20 9.26
C GLU A 77 -6.77 -7.58 7.88
N ILE A 78 -6.72 -6.23 7.79
CA ILE A 78 -6.47 -5.52 6.54
C ILE A 78 -5.15 -5.96 5.89
N ARG A 79 -4.07 -6.12 6.67
CA ARG A 79 -2.78 -6.61 6.15
C ARG A 79 -2.89 -8.01 5.55
N THR A 80 -3.69 -8.88 6.18
CA THR A 80 -3.94 -10.24 5.69
C THR A 80 -4.72 -10.19 4.38
N SER A 81 -5.83 -9.44 4.32
CA SER A 81 -6.62 -9.29 3.10
C SER A 81 -5.83 -8.70 1.94
N ILE A 82 -4.97 -7.70 2.19
CA ILE A 82 -4.08 -7.13 1.15
C ILE A 82 -3.13 -8.21 0.61
N THR A 83 -2.61 -9.06 1.48
CA THR A 83 -1.70 -10.15 1.10
C THR A 83 -2.43 -11.18 0.25
N ASP A 84 -3.63 -11.57 0.64
CA ASP A 84 -4.45 -12.53 -0.11
C ASP A 84 -4.83 -12.00 -1.49
N VAL A 85 -5.29 -10.74 -1.58
CA VAL A 85 -5.59 -10.08 -2.85
C VAL A 85 -4.34 -9.99 -3.73
N SER A 86 -3.18 -9.68 -3.14
CA SER A 86 -1.91 -9.64 -3.90
C SER A 86 -1.54 -10.99 -4.48
N ASN A 87 -1.76 -12.07 -3.71
CA ASN A 87 -1.54 -13.44 -4.18
C ASN A 87 -2.53 -13.82 -5.29
N GLU A 88 -3.82 -13.47 -5.14
CA GLU A 88 -4.86 -13.72 -6.15
C GLU A 88 -4.58 -12.98 -7.47
N ILE A 89 -4.16 -11.71 -7.39
CA ILE A 89 -3.75 -10.93 -8.56
C ILE A 89 -2.58 -11.62 -9.27
N THR A 90 -1.56 -12.01 -8.52
CA THR A 90 -0.37 -12.66 -9.08
C THR A 90 -0.74 -13.96 -9.79
N GLN A 91 -1.58 -14.80 -9.18
CA GLN A 91 -2.05 -16.04 -9.78
C GLN A 91 -2.90 -15.81 -11.03
N THR A 92 -3.83 -14.86 -10.97
CA THR A 92 -4.73 -14.55 -12.09
C THR A 92 -3.98 -14.00 -13.29
N VAL A 93 -3.01 -13.11 -13.05
CA VAL A 93 -2.15 -12.56 -14.11
C VAL A 93 -1.30 -13.65 -14.73
N ASN A 94 -0.64 -14.50 -13.93
CA ASN A 94 0.19 -15.59 -14.45
C ASN A 94 -0.63 -16.57 -15.30
N LYS A 95 -1.80 -17.00 -14.81
CA LYS A 95 -2.69 -17.91 -15.54
C LYS A 95 -3.13 -17.30 -16.88
N LYS A 96 -3.52 -16.02 -16.90
CA LYS A 96 -3.94 -15.35 -18.13
C LYS A 96 -2.80 -15.25 -19.16
N LEU A 97 -1.56 -15.05 -18.70
CA LEU A 97 -0.38 -15.03 -19.57
C LEU A 97 -0.08 -16.43 -20.14
N GLU A 98 -0.20 -17.48 -19.33
CA GLU A 98 -0.05 -18.87 -19.78
C GLU A 98 -1.11 -19.24 -20.82
N ASP A 99 -2.38 -18.95 -20.56
CA ASP A 99 -3.49 -19.23 -21.48
C ASP A 99 -3.32 -18.48 -22.80
N GLN A 100 -2.90 -17.20 -22.76
CA GLN A 100 -2.63 -16.40 -23.95
C GLN A 100 -1.42 -16.94 -24.74
N SER A 101 -0.35 -17.35 -24.05
CA SER A 101 0.81 -17.97 -24.68
C SER A 101 0.43 -19.28 -25.40
N ALA A 102 -0.39 -20.12 -24.76
CA ALA A 102 -0.89 -21.35 -25.35
C ALA A 102 -1.78 -21.09 -26.57
N ALA A 103 -2.66 -20.10 -26.52
CA ALA A 103 -3.49 -19.70 -27.65
C ALA A 103 -2.64 -19.21 -28.84
N ILE A 104 -1.59 -18.43 -28.59
CA ILE A 104 -0.65 -17.97 -29.63
C ILE A 104 0.09 -19.16 -30.26
N GLN A 105 0.54 -20.14 -29.47
CA GLN A 105 1.18 -21.36 -30.01
C GLN A 105 0.22 -22.22 -30.83
N GLN A 106 -1.05 -22.30 -30.43
CA GLN A 106 -2.06 -23.01 -31.21
C GLN A 106 -2.36 -22.30 -32.53
N ILE A 107 -2.44 -20.96 -32.56
CA ILE A 107 -2.59 -20.19 -33.80
C ILE A 107 -1.40 -20.41 -34.74
N GLN A 108 -0.18 -20.55 -34.20
CA GLN A 108 1.00 -20.93 -35.01
C GLN A 108 0.91 -22.35 -35.59
N LYS A 109 0.08 -23.23 -35.02
CA LYS A 109 -0.01 -24.66 -35.39
C LYS A 109 -1.30 -25.02 -36.14
N VAL A 110 -2.37 -24.22 -36.02
CA VAL A 110 -3.70 -24.54 -36.56
C VAL A 110 -4.01 -23.66 -37.76
N GLN A 111 -3.69 -24.18 -38.94
CA GLN A 111 -4.43 -23.87 -40.15
C GLN A 111 -4.48 -25.11 -41.05
N VAL A 112 -5.33 -26.07 -40.65
CA VAL A 112 -5.79 -27.18 -41.50
C VAL A 112 -7.27 -27.36 -41.19
N ASP A 113 -8.13 -26.94 -42.12
CA ASP A 113 -9.55 -27.30 -42.09
C ASP A 113 -9.72 -28.63 -42.85
N THR A 114 -10.44 -29.54 -42.20
CA THR A 114 -10.99 -30.84 -42.62
C THR A 114 -11.66 -30.94 -44.00
N ASN A 115 -11.69 -29.89 -44.82
CA ASN A 115 -12.36 -29.85 -46.12
C ASN A 115 -11.44 -29.90 -47.35
N ASN A 116 -10.18 -30.32 -47.20
CA ASN A 116 -9.22 -30.50 -48.30
C ASN A 116 -9.03 -29.25 -49.19
N ASN A 117 -9.42 -28.08 -48.68
CA ASN A 117 -9.13 -26.78 -49.24
C ASN A 117 -7.98 -26.22 -48.40
N LEU A 118 -6.80 -26.10 -49.00
CA LEU A 118 -5.59 -25.61 -48.36
C LEU A 118 -5.81 -24.20 -47.82
N ASN A 119 -6.17 -24.10 -46.54
CA ASN A 119 -6.17 -22.84 -45.82
C ASN A 119 -4.70 -22.44 -45.57
N SER A 120 -4.40 -21.17 -45.85
CA SER A 120 -3.06 -20.61 -45.75
C SER A 120 -2.41 -20.94 -44.40
N MET A 121 -1.18 -21.44 -44.36
CA MET A 121 -0.42 -21.63 -43.12
C MET A 121 0.29 -20.33 -42.76
N TRP A 122 0.06 -19.77 -41.58
CA TRP A 122 0.80 -18.61 -41.07
C TRP A 122 1.56 -18.95 -39.78
N ALA A 123 2.88 -18.83 -39.79
CA ALA A 123 3.74 -19.02 -38.63
C ALA A 123 4.40 -17.69 -38.25
N VAL A 124 4.25 -17.28 -36.99
CA VAL A 124 4.84 -16.04 -36.45
C VAL A 124 5.86 -16.38 -35.39
N LYS A 125 7.02 -15.73 -35.40
CA LYS A 125 7.98 -15.73 -34.30
C LYS A 125 8.06 -14.34 -33.68
N LEU A 126 7.84 -14.29 -32.37
CA LEU A 126 8.00 -13.10 -31.53
C LEU A 126 9.31 -13.22 -30.75
N GLN A 127 10.13 -12.16 -30.76
CA GLN A 127 11.35 -12.07 -29.97
C GLN A 127 11.38 -10.73 -29.25
N GLN A 128 11.57 -10.76 -27.93
CA GLN A 128 11.86 -9.58 -27.14
C GLN A 128 13.38 -9.37 -27.09
N MET A 129 13.83 -8.14 -27.35
CA MET A 129 15.23 -7.72 -27.25
C MET A 129 15.53 -7.21 -25.83
N GLN A 130 16.82 -7.09 -25.49
CA GLN A 130 17.26 -6.65 -24.14
C GLN A 130 16.77 -5.24 -23.76
N ASP A 131 16.37 -4.44 -24.74
CA ASP A 131 15.79 -3.10 -24.57
C ASP A 131 14.26 -3.12 -24.34
N GLY A 132 13.66 -4.31 -24.24
CA GLY A 132 12.23 -4.50 -24.02
C GLY A 132 11.37 -4.38 -25.29
N ARG A 133 11.95 -4.04 -26.45
CA ARG A 133 11.21 -3.95 -27.71
C ARG A 133 10.90 -5.34 -28.27
N LEU A 134 9.68 -5.50 -28.78
CA LEU A 134 9.21 -6.74 -29.40
C LEU A 134 9.38 -6.66 -30.92
N TYR A 135 10.01 -7.68 -31.50
CA TYR A 135 10.13 -7.85 -32.95
C TYR A 135 9.32 -9.08 -33.38
N ILE A 136 8.67 -8.95 -34.53
CA ILE A 136 7.81 -9.97 -35.12
C ILE A 136 8.38 -10.34 -36.48
N ALA A 137 8.59 -11.63 -36.71
CA ALA A 137 8.84 -12.17 -38.05
C ALA A 137 7.76 -13.20 -38.38
N GLY A 138 7.19 -13.15 -39.58
CA GLY A 138 6.13 -14.06 -40.01
C GLY A 138 6.40 -14.68 -41.37
N ILE A 139 6.03 -15.95 -41.54
CA ILE A 139 5.96 -16.63 -42.84
C ILE A 139 4.54 -17.18 -43.04
N GLY A 140 3.97 -16.84 -44.18
CA GLY A 140 2.69 -17.32 -44.68
C GLY A 140 2.87 -18.12 -45.95
N ALA A 141 2.14 -19.22 -46.12
CA ALA A 141 1.96 -19.86 -47.42
C ALA A 141 0.46 -20.02 -47.67
N GLY A 142 -0.04 -19.64 -48.84
CA GLY A 142 -1.47 -19.68 -49.13
C GLY A 142 -1.76 -19.97 -50.60
N ILE A 143 -3.02 -20.27 -50.89
CA ILE A 143 -3.53 -20.39 -52.26
C ILE A 143 -4.65 -19.37 -52.43
N GLU A 144 -4.54 -18.53 -53.45
CA GLU A 144 -5.50 -17.49 -53.78
C GLU A 144 -6.21 -17.84 -55.09
N ASN A 145 -7.53 -17.70 -55.11
CA ASN A 145 -8.33 -17.89 -56.32
C ASN A 145 -8.44 -16.55 -57.05
N THR A 146 -7.63 -16.37 -58.10
CA THR A 146 -7.67 -15.17 -58.93
C THR A 146 -8.56 -15.39 -60.16
N PRO A 147 -9.02 -14.33 -60.85
CA PRO A 147 -9.75 -14.48 -62.12
C PRO A 147 -8.99 -15.25 -63.22
N ALA A 148 -7.66 -15.40 -63.09
CA ALA A 148 -6.80 -16.16 -63.99
C ALA A 148 -6.58 -17.62 -63.54
N GLY A 149 -7.15 -18.04 -62.40
CA GLY A 149 -7.00 -19.38 -61.81
C GLY A 149 -6.42 -19.37 -60.40
N MET A 150 -6.19 -20.57 -59.86
CA MET A 150 -5.60 -20.79 -58.54
C MET A 150 -4.11 -20.46 -58.55
N GLN A 151 -3.66 -19.60 -57.65
CA GLN A 151 -2.27 -19.21 -57.49
C GLN A 151 -1.77 -19.52 -56.09
N SER A 152 -0.65 -20.21 -55.95
CA SER A 152 0.03 -20.38 -54.67
C SER A 152 0.96 -19.20 -54.40
N GLN A 153 1.06 -18.79 -53.13
CA GLN A 153 1.91 -17.66 -52.71
C GLN A 153 2.57 -17.90 -51.36
N VAL A 154 3.72 -17.27 -51.16
CA VAL A 154 4.42 -17.19 -49.88
C VAL A 154 4.55 -15.72 -49.49
N LEU A 155 4.10 -15.37 -48.29
CA LEU A 155 4.18 -14.04 -47.71
C LEU A 155 5.20 -14.04 -46.59
N LEU A 156 6.08 -13.05 -46.56
CA LEU A 156 7.14 -12.92 -45.56
C LEU A 156 7.05 -11.53 -44.95
N ALA A 157 6.87 -11.46 -43.64
CA ALA A 157 6.86 -10.22 -42.88
C ALA A 157 8.13 -10.15 -42.04
N ALA A 158 9.15 -9.43 -42.53
CA ALA A 158 10.41 -9.21 -41.84
C ALA A 158 11.17 -8.02 -42.46
N ASP A 159 11.98 -7.32 -41.67
CA ASP A 159 12.85 -6.22 -42.14
C ASP A 159 13.93 -6.73 -43.13
N ARG A 160 14.35 -7.98 -42.97
CA ARG A 160 15.37 -8.61 -43.83
C ARG A 160 15.06 -10.09 -44.04
N ILE A 161 15.09 -10.50 -45.30
CA ILE A 161 14.95 -11.90 -45.73
C ILE A 161 16.23 -12.31 -46.44
N ALA A 162 16.83 -13.43 -46.04
CA ALA A 162 18.05 -13.96 -46.67
C ALA A 162 17.96 -15.48 -46.87
N MET A 163 18.31 -15.95 -48.07
CA MET A 163 18.43 -17.37 -48.37
C MET A 163 19.90 -17.77 -48.36
N ILE A 164 20.31 -18.70 -47.49
CA ILE A 164 21.71 -19.13 -47.34
C ILE A 164 21.77 -20.66 -47.43
N ASN A 165 22.75 -21.20 -48.15
CA ASN A 165 23.05 -22.63 -48.14
C ASN A 165 24.33 -22.89 -47.32
N PRO A 166 24.20 -23.31 -46.05
CA PRO A 166 25.36 -23.48 -45.16
C PRO A 166 26.16 -24.76 -45.43
N ALA A 167 25.62 -25.74 -46.17
CA ALA A 167 26.27 -27.04 -46.38
C ALA A 167 27.63 -26.96 -47.12
N ASN A 168 27.92 -25.82 -47.73
CA ASN A 168 29.08 -25.63 -48.59
C ASN A 168 30.11 -24.65 -47.99
N GLY A 169 29.92 -24.18 -46.74
CA GLY A 169 30.76 -23.14 -46.13
C GLY A 169 30.62 -21.75 -46.77
N ASN A 170 29.66 -21.56 -47.69
CA ASN A 170 29.41 -20.29 -48.34
C ASN A 170 28.39 -19.48 -47.50
N THR A 171 28.87 -18.47 -46.78
CA THR A 171 28.05 -17.56 -45.97
C THR A 171 27.39 -16.46 -46.81
N LYS A 172 27.75 -16.35 -48.10
CA LYS A 172 27.13 -15.39 -49.01
C LYS A 172 25.70 -15.83 -49.33
N PRO A 173 24.68 -15.02 -49.00
CA PRO A 173 23.30 -15.39 -49.30
C PRO A 173 23.08 -15.49 -50.81
N MET A 174 22.29 -16.49 -51.21
CA MET A 174 21.78 -16.66 -52.57
C MET A 174 20.84 -15.51 -52.95
N PHE A 175 20.10 -14.98 -51.98
CA PHE A 175 19.19 -13.85 -52.15
C PHE A 175 19.12 -13.04 -50.85
N VAL A 176 19.02 -11.71 -50.96
CA VAL A 176 18.73 -10.80 -49.83
C VAL A 176 17.72 -9.76 -50.29
N GLY A 177 16.57 -9.69 -49.61
CA GLY A 177 15.63 -8.57 -49.69
C GLY A 177 15.69 -7.75 -48.40
N GLN A 178 15.73 -6.42 -48.53
CA GLN A 178 15.63 -5.47 -47.42
C GLN A 178 14.56 -4.44 -47.79
N GLY A 179 13.69 -4.14 -46.83
CA GLY A 179 12.60 -3.16 -46.96
C GLY A 179 12.87 -1.91 -46.14
#